data_AF-A0A4Q3GBJ8-F1
#
_entry.id   AF-A0A4Q3GBJ8-F1
#
_cell.length_a   1.000
_cell.length_b   1.000
_cell.length_c   1.000
_cell.angle_alpha   90.00
_cell.angle_beta   90.00
_cell.angle_gamma   90.00
#
_symmetry.space_group_name_H-M   'P 1'
#
loop_
_entity.id
_entity.type
_entity.pdbx_description
1 polymer ?
#
loop_
_entity_poly.entity_id
_entity_poly.type
_entity_poly.pdbx_seq_one_letter_code
_entity_poly.pdbx_strand_id
1 'polypeptide(L)'
;GDHLKPEEMKDLMNVLYYPAEVIHLKKDSLLTDPEKRYLWIKTMLERQFTIIRALIRTRRRKDVKALAPKEHREFFEVMLNYPAGGHDPAMIEVQLREIIALDLDFELIRTASHFIRNLTVEELIVAGDLGDRGPRLDKVIDYLVRQPNVSLIWGNHDVVWMGACLGQRALIATVLRLSLRYLRMYQIEEGYGLLTKPLEVLAQKIYGNDPATHFQAKRVGRRDPLLVARMQKAIAILQFKLEGQTIDRHPEWDMEHRNLLKQINYQAGTLVVNGSDYPLRDTFLPSIDPADPNRLTDDEEDCLQQIEQSFVTSPRLWSHMSWMAEQGRMDLVRDRAVIFHACLPVDDCGRYVALNIDGVDRKGPELFSAFNKVIKRSFRAGSEYAAENDKDWFYYLWSGPLSPLFGKDRMATLESYFIADKATHKEITGPWFQWINDFDFCDQVARDMGVKTGGLLVNGHVPVRIDKGENPVKKGGNAITIDGEFSEAYGDRGYT
;
A
#
# COMPACT_ATOMS: atom_id res chain seq x y z
N GLY A 1 7.18 35.77 4.49
CA GLY A 1 5.90 36.22 3.88
C GLY A 1 6.05 37.61 3.32
N ASP A 2 6.38 38.55 4.20
CA ASP A 2 6.16 40.00 3.98
C ASP A 2 7.12 40.69 3.00
N HIS A 3 8.05 39.95 2.40
CA HIS A 3 9.08 40.48 1.50
C HIS A 3 8.98 39.94 0.05
N LEU A 4 8.02 39.06 -0.23
CA LEU A 4 7.84 38.46 -1.56
C LEU A 4 6.48 38.87 -2.14
N LYS A 5 6.44 39.16 -3.44
CA LYS A 5 5.17 39.30 -4.16
C LYS A 5 4.44 37.93 -4.19
N PRO A 6 3.10 37.91 -4.31
CA PRO A 6 2.34 36.66 -4.36
C PRO A 6 2.85 35.63 -5.39
N GLU A 7 3.22 36.09 -6.59
CA GLU A 7 3.76 35.22 -7.64
C GLU A 7 5.14 34.65 -7.28
N GLU A 8 5.99 35.45 -6.63
CA GLU A 8 7.31 34.99 -6.18
C GLU A 8 7.21 33.96 -5.05
N MET A 9 6.21 34.14 -4.18
CA MET A 9 5.87 33.16 -3.15
C MET A 9 5.40 31.86 -3.79
N LYS A 10 4.46 31.94 -4.73
CA LYS A 10 3.94 30.78 -5.47
C LYS A 10 5.06 30.02 -6.19
N ASP A 11 5.94 30.74 -6.88
CA ASP A 11 7.11 30.14 -7.54
C ASP A 11 8.04 29.44 -6.56
N LEU A 12 8.33 30.07 -5.41
CA LEU A 12 9.13 29.44 -4.35
C LEU A 12 8.45 28.18 -3.82
N MET A 13 7.15 28.24 -3.50
CA MET A 13 6.40 27.08 -3.01
C MET A 13 6.40 25.93 -4.02
N ASN A 14 6.26 26.23 -5.32
CA ASN A 14 6.35 25.22 -6.38
C ASN A 14 7.74 24.58 -6.42
N VAL A 15 8.83 25.35 -6.28
CA VAL A 15 10.20 24.81 -6.20
C VAL A 15 10.38 23.98 -4.92
N LEU A 16 9.80 24.41 -3.80
CA LEU A 16 9.92 23.68 -2.54
C LEU A 16 9.18 22.34 -2.57
N TYR A 17 7.99 22.24 -3.19
CA TYR A 17 7.16 21.02 -3.23
C TYR A 17 7.36 20.15 -4.48
N TYR A 18 7.73 20.73 -5.61
CA TYR A 18 7.85 20.04 -6.90
C TYR A 18 9.10 20.51 -7.69
N PRO A 19 10.32 20.41 -7.11
CA PRO A 19 11.53 20.94 -7.72
C PRO A 19 11.84 20.24 -9.03
N ALA A 20 11.57 18.93 -9.14
CA ALA A 20 11.84 18.16 -10.36
C ALA A 20 10.99 18.66 -11.53
N GLU A 21 9.70 18.85 -11.29
CA GLU A 21 8.70 19.30 -12.25
C GLU A 21 8.95 20.74 -12.66
N VAL A 22 9.23 21.62 -11.69
CA VAL A 22 9.54 23.04 -11.97
C VAL A 22 10.83 23.17 -12.77
N ILE A 23 11.88 22.41 -12.41
CA ILE A 23 13.14 22.39 -13.17
C ILE A 23 12.87 21.88 -14.58
N HIS A 24 12.16 20.77 -14.75
CA HIS A 24 11.82 20.23 -16.06
C HIS A 24 11.11 21.26 -16.95
N LEU A 25 10.12 21.99 -16.40
CA LEU A 25 9.38 23.03 -17.14
C LEU A 25 10.24 24.25 -17.50
N LYS A 26 11.22 24.61 -16.68
CA LYS A 26 12.06 25.80 -16.89
C LYS A 26 13.37 25.47 -17.61
N LYS A 27 13.78 24.20 -17.69
CA LYS A 27 15.11 23.73 -18.11
C LYS A 27 15.55 24.36 -19.43
N ASP A 28 14.76 24.19 -20.48
CA ASP A 28 15.14 24.66 -21.82
C ASP A 28 15.35 26.17 -21.85
N SER A 29 14.48 26.94 -21.20
CA SER A 29 14.63 28.39 -21.11
C SER A 29 15.81 28.84 -20.25
N LEU A 30 16.26 28.04 -19.28
CA LEU A 30 17.41 28.38 -18.44
C LEU A 30 18.71 27.98 -19.15
N LEU A 31 18.72 26.89 -19.92
CA LEU A 31 19.91 26.47 -20.67
C LEU A 31 20.25 27.40 -21.84
N THR A 32 19.26 28.12 -22.39
CA THR A 32 19.49 29.08 -23.49
C THR A 32 20.05 30.43 -23.05
N ASP A 33 19.97 30.77 -21.76
CA ASP A 33 20.41 32.05 -21.21
C ASP A 33 21.17 31.84 -19.89
N PRO A 34 22.53 31.81 -19.94
CA PRO A 34 23.36 31.55 -18.77
C PRO A 34 23.16 32.55 -17.62
N GLU A 35 22.92 33.84 -17.92
CA GLU A 35 22.72 34.84 -16.86
C GLU A 35 21.35 34.70 -16.22
N LYS A 36 20.32 34.38 -17.00
CA LYS A 36 18.99 34.05 -16.47
C LYS A 36 19.03 32.80 -15.58
N ARG A 37 19.77 31.76 -15.99
CA ARG A 37 20.01 30.54 -15.18
C ARG A 37 20.68 30.91 -13.86
N TYR A 38 21.79 31.62 -13.92
CA TYR A 38 22.52 32.07 -12.73
C TYR A 38 21.63 32.86 -11.77
N LEU A 39 20.92 33.88 -12.27
CA LEU A 39 20.06 34.71 -11.43
C LEU A 39 18.93 33.90 -10.78
N TRP A 40 18.31 32.98 -11.53
CA TRP A 40 17.25 32.13 -11.00
C TRP A 40 17.77 31.20 -9.90
N ILE A 41 18.88 30.50 -10.15
CA ILE A 41 19.51 29.59 -9.17
C ILE A 41 19.90 30.36 -7.91
N LYS A 42 20.61 31.48 -8.05
CA LYS A 42 21.04 32.32 -6.92
C LYS A 42 19.85 32.76 -6.08
N THR A 43 18.81 33.27 -6.72
CA THR A 43 17.59 33.75 -6.05
C THR A 43 16.89 32.61 -5.30
N MET A 44 16.77 31.43 -5.90
CA MET A 44 16.11 30.29 -5.26
C MET A 44 16.92 29.76 -4.07
N LEU A 45 18.25 29.63 -4.20
CA LEU A 45 19.12 29.21 -3.11
C LEU A 45 19.09 30.20 -1.95
N GLU A 46 19.19 31.51 -2.21
CA GLU A 46 19.11 32.53 -1.15
C GLU A 46 17.78 32.43 -0.37
N ARG A 47 16.67 32.19 -1.07
CA ARG A 47 15.35 31.97 -0.46
C ARG A 47 15.31 30.67 0.35
N GLN A 48 15.77 29.56 -0.22
CA GLN A 48 15.82 28.26 0.45
C GLN A 48 16.71 28.30 1.71
N PHE A 49 17.92 28.86 1.62
CA PHE A 49 18.83 28.97 2.77
C PHE A 49 18.32 29.95 3.84
N THR A 50 17.51 30.93 3.47
CA THR A 50 16.78 31.74 4.47
C THR A 50 15.80 30.90 5.28
N ILE A 51 15.06 30.00 4.62
CA ILE A 51 14.15 29.05 5.29
C ILE A 51 14.94 28.04 6.13
N ILE A 52 15.98 27.43 5.57
CA ILE A 52 16.83 26.45 6.28
C ILE A 52 17.38 27.08 7.56
N ARG A 53 17.97 28.28 7.49
CA ARG A 53 18.52 28.98 8.66
C ARG A 53 17.45 29.27 9.72
N ALA A 54 16.20 29.51 9.33
CA ALA A 54 15.10 29.66 10.28
C ALA A 54 14.75 28.33 10.95
N LEU A 55 14.61 27.24 10.17
CA LEU A 55 14.21 25.93 10.67
C LEU A 55 15.27 25.26 11.57
N ILE A 56 16.55 25.44 11.28
CA ILE A 56 17.61 24.82 12.08
C ILE A 56 17.77 25.47 13.47
N ARG A 57 17.31 26.72 13.67
CA ARG A 57 17.42 27.43 14.96
C ARG A 57 16.63 26.75 16.07
N THR A 58 15.54 26.08 15.73
CA THR A 58 14.67 25.37 16.67
C THR A 58 14.99 23.88 16.79
N ARG A 59 16.05 23.39 16.12
CA ARG A 59 16.44 21.97 16.10
C ARG A 59 17.79 21.74 16.75
N ARG A 60 18.00 20.52 17.29
CA ARG A 60 19.30 20.14 17.84
C ARG A 60 20.30 19.95 16.71
N ARG A 61 21.55 20.40 16.90
CA ARG A 61 22.63 20.29 15.90
C ARG A 61 22.84 18.86 15.37
N LYS A 62 22.71 17.86 16.25
CA LYS A 62 22.86 16.44 15.86
C LYS A 62 21.79 16.01 14.85
N ASP A 63 20.56 16.48 15.01
CA ASP A 63 19.43 16.12 14.15
C ASP A 63 19.58 16.83 12.79
N VAL A 64 19.97 18.11 12.81
CA VAL A 64 20.30 18.86 11.59
C VAL A 64 21.42 18.17 10.81
N LYS A 65 22.48 17.72 11.48
CA LYS A 65 23.60 17.00 10.85
C LYS A 65 23.18 15.65 10.27
N ALA A 66 22.23 14.95 10.91
CA ALA A 66 21.72 13.68 10.41
C ALA A 66 20.85 13.85 9.15
N LEU A 67 20.10 14.96 9.06
CA LEU A 67 19.23 15.31 7.93
C LEU A 67 19.97 16.03 6.79
N ALA A 68 21.15 16.59 7.07
CA ALA A 68 21.90 17.39 6.12
C ALA A 68 22.32 16.56 4.89
N PRO A 69 22.16 17.08 3.67
CA PRO A 69 22.62 16.42 2.45
C PRO A 69 24.13 16.16 2.49
N LYS A 70 24.54 14.95 2.13
CA LYS A 70 25.96 14.53 2.19
C LYS A 70 26.71 14.96 0.94
N GLU A 71 26.05 14.94 -0.20
CA GLU A 71 26.59 15.16 -1.54
C GLU A 71 27.02 16.62 -1.76
N HIS A 72 26.35 17.58 -1.09
CA HIS A 72 26.56 19.02 -1.26
C HIS A 72 27.03 19.71 0.04
N ARG A 73 27.66 18.95 0.94
CA ARG A 73 27.93 19.40 2.31
C ARG A 73 28.74 20.70 2.38
N GLU A 74 29.82 20.80 1.61
CA GLU A 74 30.72 21.96 1.65
C GLU A 74 30.00 23.25 1.26
N PHE A 75 29.25 23.22 0.16
CA PHE A 75 28.45 24.37 -0.28
C PHE A 75 27.35 24.72 0.72
N PHE A 76 26.68 23.71 1.29
CA PHE A 76 25.67 23.93 2.32
C PHE A 76 26.26 24.59 3.57
N GLU A 77 27.45 24.18 4.02
CA GLU A 77 28.13 24.79 5.16
C GLU A 77 28.47 26.28 4.91
N VAL A 78 28.94 26.63 3.71
CA VAL A 78 29.19 28.04 3.32
C VAL A 78 27.89 28.84 3.34
N MET A 79 26.84 28.35 2.68
CA MET A 79 25.56 29.05 2.56
C MET A 79 24.79 29.17 3.88
N LEU A 80 24.95 28.20 4.80
CA LEU A 80 24.37 28.27 6.14
C LEU A 80 24.97 29.41 6.97
N ASN A 81 26.27 29.70 6.78
CA ASN A 81 26.97 30.74 7.51
C ASN A 81 26.89 32.11 6.82
N TYR A 82 26.66 32.18 5.50
CA TYR A 82 26.48 33.45 4.80
C TYR A 82 25.17 34.16 5.21
N PRO A 83 25.16 35.51 5.37
CA PRO A 83 26.28 36.45 5.32
C PRO A 83 27.00 36.63 6.67
N ALA A 84 26.49 36.03 7.76
CA ALA A 84 26.97 36.26 9.12
C ALA A 84 28.41 35.75 9.39
N GLY A 85 28.88 34.76 8.62
CA GLY A 85 30.17 34.10 8.77
C GLY A 85 31.35 34.83 8.13
N GLY A 86 31.14 36.00 7.52
CA GLY A 86 32.21 36.80 6.91
C GLY A 86 32.74 36.28 5.56
N HIS A 87 32.03 35.34 4.93
CA HIS A 87 32.34 34.91 3.56
C HIS A 87 32.08 36.06 2.57
N ASP A 88 33.06 36.32 1.69
CA ASP A 88 32.94 37.31 0.63
C ASP A 88 31.80 36.93 -0.35
N PRO A 89 30.82 37.81 -0.60
CA PRO A 89 29.80 37.58 -1.63
C PRO A 89 30.37 37.18 -3.00
N ALA A 90 31.56 37.68 -3.36
CA ALA A 90 32.24 37.31 -4.60
C ALA A 90 32.67 35.83 -4.62
N MET A 91 33.06 35.27 -3.48
CA MET A 91 33.40 33.84 -3.38
C MET A 91 32.18 32.96 -3.66
N ILE A 92 31.02 33.32 -3.13
CA ILE A 92 29.77 32.56 -3.35
C ILE A 92 29.34 32.67 -4.81
N GLU A 93 29.48 33.84 -5.42
CA GLU A 93 29.21 34.01 -6.85
C GLU A 93 30.12 33.10 -7.71
N VAL A 94 31.42 33.08 -7.44
CA VAL A 94 32.37 32.21 -8.17
C VAL A 94 32.01 30.74 -8.00
N GLN A 95 31.80 30.28 -6.77
CA GLN A 95 31.41 28.89 -6.50
C GLN A 95 30.09 28.52 -7.19
N LEU A 96 29.10 29.41 -7.17
CA LEU A 96 27.81 29.13 -7.80
C LEU A 96 27.94 29.07 -9.33
N ARG A 97 28.75 29.95 -9.93
CA ARG A 97 29.04 29.92 -11.36
C ARG A 97 29.80 28.66 -11.77
N GLU A 98 30.72 28.16 -10.95
CA GLU A 98 31.39 26.87 -11.17
C GLU A 98 30.41 25.70 -11.11
N ILE A 99 29.51 25.67 -10.11
CA ILE A 99 28.46 24.64 -9.99
C ILE A 99 27.55 24.63 -11.22
N ILE A 100 27.18 25.81 -11.72
CA ILE A 100 26.37 25.96 -12.95
C ILE A 100 27.14 25.48 -14.18
N ALA A 101 28.43 25.82 -14.29
CA ALA A 101 29.27 25.39 -15.41
C ALA A 101 29.46 23.86 -15.44
N LEU A 102 29.34 23.20 -14.30
CA LEU A 102 29.36 21.74 -14.16
C LEU A 102 27.96 21.09 -14.28
N ASP A 103 26.91 21.87 -14.54
CA ASP A 103 25.51 21.43 -14.60
C ASP A 103 24.99 20.74 -13.31
N LEU A 104 25.53 21.13 -12.14
CA LEU A 104 25.17 20.57 -10.83
C LEU A 104 24.16 21.43 -10.04
N ASP A 105 23.81 22.60 -10.56
CA ASP A 105 22.93 23.60 -9.94
C ASP A 105 21.49 23.13 -9.74
N PHE A 106 20.92 22.38 -10.68
CA PHE A 106 19.56 21.86 -10.55
C PHE A 106 19.43 20.80 -9.44
N GLU A 107 20.43 19.94 -9.27
CA GLU A 107 20.43 18.97 -8.17
C GLU A 107 20.61 19.67 -6.82
N LEU A 108 21.37 20.76 -6.79
CA LEU A 108 21.54 21.59 -5.60
C LEU A 108 20.20 22.21 -5.15
N ILE A 109 19.41 22.75 -6.08
CA ILE A 109 18.05 23.26 -5.80
C ILE A 109 17.14 22.15 -5.25
N ARG A 110 17.14 20.98 -5.89
CA ARG A 110 16.35 19.81 -5.45
C ARG A 110 16.74 19.39 -4.04
N THR A 111 18.04 19.29 -3.79
CA THR A 111 18.60 18.91 -2.50
C THR A 111 18.21 19.90 -1.40
N ALA A 112 18.28 21.21 -1.66
CA ALA A 112 17.86 22.22 -0.69
C ALA A 112 16.35 22.15 -0.41
N SER A 113 15.51 21.95 -1.43
CA SER A 113 14.08 21.72 -1.26
C SER A 113 13.78 20.48 -0.42
N HIS A 114 14.44 19.35 -0.68
CA HIS A 114 14.28 18.13 0.11
C HIS A 114 14.75 18.32 1.55
N PHE A 115 15.87 19.02 1.77
CA PHE A 115 16.34 19.29 3.12
C PHE A 115 15.36 20.14 3.91
N ILE A 116 14.76 21.17 3.29
CA ILE A 116 13.69 21.96 3.92
C ILE A 116 12.53 21.06 4.32
N ARG A 117 12.05 20.18 3.44
CA ARG A 117 10.95 19.26 3.77
C ARG A 117 11.30 18.35 4.96
N ASN A 118 12.49 17.77 4.94
CA ASN A 118 12.99 16.92 6.01
C ASN A 118 13.15 17.68 7.34
N LEU A 119 13.43 18.99 7.30
CA LEU A 119 13.46 19.85 8.48
C LEU A 119 12.06 20.29 8.95
N THR A 120 11.03 20.21 8.11
CA THR A 120 9.65 20.58 8.49
C THR A 120 8.82 19.40 9.00
N VAL A 121 9.12 18.18 8.56
CA VAL A 121 8.37 16.97 8.92
C VAL A 121 9.18 16.18 9.95
N GLU A 122 8.61 15.98 11.15
CA GLU A 122 9.29 15.23 12.22
C GLU A 122 9.21 13.71 11.98
N GLU A 123 8.05 13.21 11.55
CA GLU A 123 7.80 11.81 11.25
C GLU A 123 6.75 11.73 10.14
N LEU A 124 6.99 10.88 9.14
CA LEU A 124 5.99 10.46 8.18
C LEU A 124 5.31 9.19 8.68
N ILE A 125 4.01 9.25 8.97
CA ILE A 125 3.24 8.05 9.34
C ILE A 125 2.39 7.64 8.15
N VAL A 126 2.58 6.41 7.69
CA VAL A 126 1.84 5.84 6.56
C VAL A 126 0.83 4.83 7.10
N ALA A 127 -0.45 5.03 6.79
CA ALA A 127 -1.56 4.21 7.27
C ALA A 127 -1.86 2.97 6.37
N GLY A 128 -0.82 2.36 5.81
CA GLY A 128 -0.89 1.15 4.99
C GLY A 128 -1.43 1.35 3.57
N ASP A 129 -1.65 0.21 2.90
CA ASP A 129 -2.18 0.07 1.54
C ASP A 129 -1.33 0.78 0.47
N LEU A 130 -0.06 0.39 0.39
CA LEU A 130 0.89 1.01 -0.55
C LEU A 130 0.69 0.58 -2.02
N GLY A 131 -0.05 -0.50 -2.28
CA GLY A 131 0.04 -1.27 -3.53
C GLY A 131 -1.25 -1.68 -4.23
N ASP A 132 -1.11 -2.63 -5.16
CA ASP A 132 -2.12 -3.29 -6.00
C ASP A 132 -2.79 -2.48 -7.10
N ARG A 133 -3.31 -1.29 -6.81
CA ARG A 133 -4.11 -0.51 -7.79
C ARG A 133 -3.27 0.52 -8.56
N GLY A 134 -2.16 0.96 -7.97
CA GLY A 134 -1.19 1.87 -8.57
C GLY A 134 -0.28 1.19 -9.61
N PRO A 135 0.49 1.96 -10.40
CA PRO A 135 1.33 1.41 -11.46
C PRO A 135 2.59 0.68 -10.97
N ARG A 136 3.20 1.11 -9.85
CA ARG A 136 4.54 0.70 -9.41
C ARG A 136 4.71 0.77 -7.89
N LEU A 137 4.36 -0.31 -7.18
CA LEU A 137 4.58 -0.44 -5.72
C LEU A 137 6.06 -0.27 -5.35
N ASP A 138 6.96 -0.83 -6.16
CA ASP A 138 8.41 -0.76 -5.94
C ASP A 138 8.91 0.69 -5.83
N LYS A 139 8.37 1.60 -6.65
CA LYS A 139 8.74 3.03 -6.59
C LYS A 139 8.22 3.73 -5.34
N VAL A 140 7.05 3.33 -4.83
CA VAL A 140 6.48 3.86 -3.59
C VAL A 140 7.39 3.48 -2.41
N ILE A 141 7.77 2.21 -2.32
CA ILE A 141 8.66 1.73 -1.26
C ILE A 141 10.05 2.35 -1.39
N ASP A 142 10.61 2.46 -2.60
CA ASP A 142 11.90 3.13 -2.83
C ASP A 142 11.90 4.60 -2.35
N TYR A 143 10.76 5.29 -2.47
CA TYR A 143 10.60 6.64 -1.94
C TYR A 143 10.54 6.66 -0.41
N LEU A 144 9.78 5.73 0.20
CA LEU A 144 9.61 5.66 1.65
C LEU A 144 10.91 5.24 2.37
N VAL A 145 11.67 4.31 1.81
CA VAL A 145 12.99 3.88 2.32
C VAL A 145 13.98 5.05 2.42
N ARG A 146 13.83 6.08 1.59
CA ARG A 146 14.68 7.29 1.59
C ARG A 146 14.23 8.35 2.59
N GLN A 147 13.04 8.21 3.19
CA GLN A 147 12.55 9.19 4.14
C GLN A 147 13.33 9.07 5.45
N PRO A 148 13.68 10.20 6.10
CA PRO A 148 14.56 10.19 7.27
C PRO A 148 13.92 9.55 8.52
N ASN A 149 12.60 9.70 8.67
CA ASN A 149 11.86 9.14 9.79
C ASN A 149 10.45 8.75 9.32
N VAL A 150 10.23 7.45 9.14
CA VAL A 150 8.97 6.90 8.65
C VAL A 150 8.49 5.79 9.57
N SER A 151 7.21 5.85 9.94
CA SER A 151 6.49 4.76 10.60
C SER A 151 5.42 4.22 9.68
N LEU A 152 5.33 2.90 9.60
CA LEU A 152 4.36 2.21 8.75
C LEU A 152 3.34 1.47 9.61
N ILE A 153 2.07 1.62 9.28
CA ILE A 153 1.01 0.71 9.68
C ILE A 153 0.76 -0.23 8.50
N TRP A 154 0.67 -1.54 8.74
CA TRP A 154 0.35 -2.48 7.68
C TRP A 154 -1.14 -2.42 7.31
N GLY A 155 -1.42 -2.34 6.01
CA GLY A 155 -2.75 -2.48 5.44
C GLY A 155 -3.04 -3.88 4.90
N ASN A 156 -4.28 -4.13 4.50
CA ASN A 156 -4.67 -5.42 3.96
C ASN A 156 -3.97 -5.71 2.62
N HIS A 157 -3.73 -4.69 1.79
CA HIS A 157 -2.98 -4.88 0.55
C HIS A 157 -1.49 -5.13 0.82
N ASP A 158 -0.92 -4.55 1.87
CA ASP A 158 0.49 -4.78 2.22
C ASP A 158 0.72 -6.24 2.64
N VAL A 159 -0.17 -6.81 3.48
CA VAL A 159 -0.03 -8.20 3.93
C VAL A 159 -0.21 -9.22 2.80
N VAL A 160 -0.94 -8.87 1.73
CA VAL A 160 -1.02 -9.71 0.52
C VAL A 160 0.36 -9.85 -0.13
N TRP A 161 1.07 -8.74 -0.34
CA TRP A 161 2.43 -8.76 -0.90
C TRP A 161 3.44 -9.41 0.03
N MET A 162 3.33 -9.16 1.34
CA MET A 162 4.21 -9.76 2.34
C MET A 162 4.04 -11.28 2.41
N GLY A 163 2.79 -11.79 2.43
CA GLY A 163 2.52 -13.22 2.42
C GLY A 163 2.92 -13.88 1.09
N ALA A 164 2.69 -13.21 -0.04
CA ALA A 164 3.14 -13.69 -1.34
C ALA A 164 4.68 -13.80 -1.42
N CYS A 165 5.40 -12.82 -0.86
CA CYS A 165 6.87 -12.85 -0.75
C CYS A 165 7.39 -14.02 0.11
N LEU A 166 6.60 -14.48 1.08
CA LEU A 166 6.91 -15.65 1.91
C LEU A 166 6.51 -16.98 1.26
N GLY A 167 5.88 -16.95 0.07
CA GLY A 167 5.44 -18.15 -0.65
C GLY A 167 4.02 -18.60 -0.34
N GLN A 168 3.18 -17.77 0.29
CA GLN A 168 1.77 -18.12 0.47
C GLN A 168 1.06 -18.11 -0.89
N ARG A 169 0.67 -19.30 -1.36
CA ARG A 169 0.18 -19.56 -2.71
C ARG A 169 -1.11 -18.81 -3.08
N ALA A 170 -2.10 -18.76 -2.18
CA ALA A 170 -3.35 -18.03 -2.41
C ALA A 170 -3.11 -16.51 -2.55
N LEU A 171 -2.16 -15.96 -1.80
CA LEU A 171 -1.77 -14.54 -1.87
C LEU A 171 -0.94 -14.24 -3.13
N ILE A 172 -0.07 -15.16 -3.58
CA ILE A 172 0.60 -15.07 -4.90
C ILE A 172 -0.45 -14.97 -6.00
N ALA A 173 -1.46 -15.86 -5.99
CA ALA A 173 -2.54 -15.83 -6.96
C ALA A 173 -3.35 -14.52 -6.85
N THR A 174 -3.55 -14.00 -5.63
CA THR A 174 -4.22 -12.72 -5.39
C THR A 174 -3.47 -11.54 -6.01
N VAL A 175 -2.14 -11.43 -5.80
CA VAL A 175 -1.29 -10.39 -6.39
C VAL A 175 -1.38 -10.41 -7.93
N LEU A 176 -1.28 -11.60 -8.53
CA LEU A 176 -1.35 -11.75 -9.98
C LEU A 176 -2.73 -11.43 -10.54
N ARG A 177 -3.81 -11.90 -9.88
CA ARG A 177 -5.18 -11.61 -10.28
C ARG A 177 -5.48 -10.12 -10.23
N LEU A 178 -5.09 -9.44 -9.15
CA LEU A 178 -5.26 -7.99 -9.02
C LEU A 178 -4.45 -7.25 -10.10
N SER A 179 -3.20 -7.65 -10.32
CA SER A 179 -2.34 -7.06 -11.35
C SER A 179 -2.90 -7.22 -12.75
N LEU A 180 -3.48 -8.38 -13.10
CA LEU A 180 -4.15 -8.59 -14.39
C LEU A 180 -5.43 -7.76 -14.50
N ARG A 181 -6.27 -7.78 -13.45
CA ARG A 181 -7.55 -7.05 -13.43
C ARG A 181 -7.39 -5.56 -13.62
N TYR A 182 -6.31 -4.96 -13.10
CA TYR A 182 -6.01 -3.53 -13.21
C TYR A 182 -4.91 -3.18 -14.23
N LEU A 183 -4.44 -4.15 -15.03
CA LEU A 183 -3.34 -3.99 -16.00
C LEU A 183 -2.05 -3.40 -15.40
N ARG A 184 -1.67 -3.90 -14.23
CA ARG A 184 -0.46 -3.51 -13.50
C ARG A 184 0.70 -4.50 -13.66
N MET A 185 0.71 -5.31 -14.72
CA MET A 185 1.76 -6.32 -14.95
C MET A 185 3.19 -5.77 -15.00
N TYR A 186 3.37 -4.50 -15.34
CA TYR A 186 4.69 -3.83 -15.24
C TYR A 186 5.26 -3.83 -13.81
N GLN A 187 4.44 -3.79 -12.77
CA GLN A 187 4.92 -3.88 -11.38
C GLN A 187 5.47 -5.27 -11.06
N ILE A 188 4.90 -6.30 -11.69
CA ILE A 188 5.31 -7.70 -11.52
C ILE A 188 6.64 -7.92 -12.25
N GLU A 189 6.68 -7.62 -13.54
CA GLU A 189 7.80 -7.95 -14.42
C GLU A 189 8.97 -6.97 -14.30
N GLU A 190 8.71 -5.66 -14.42
CA GLU A 190 9.78 -4.64 -14.39
C GLU A 190 10.06 -4.17 -12.94
N GLY A 191 9.01 -4.10 -12.12
CA GLY A 191 9.13 -3.68 -10.72
C GLY A 191 9.93 -4.71 -9.91
N TYR A 192 9.45 -5.95 -9.87
CA TYR A 192 9.99 -7.00 -9.01
C TYR A 192 10.72 -8.13 -9.75
N GLY A 193 10.76 -8.12 -11.08
CA GLY A 193 11.45 -9.16 -11.85
C GLY A 193 10.75 -10.52 -11.82
N LEU A 194 9.42 -10.53 -11.60
CA LEU A 194 8.66 -11.75 -11.37
C LEU A 194 8.18 -12.38 -12.68
N LEU A 195 8.21 -13.71 -12.74
CA LEU A 195 7.80 -14.48 -13.91
C LEU A 195 6.28 -14.49 -14.09
N THR A 196 5.83 -14.22 -15.32
CA THR A 196 4.42 -14.25 -15.72
C THR A 196 4.16 -15.26 -16.84
N LYS A 197 5.23 -15.72 -17.50
CA LYS A 197 5.16 -16.65 -18.63
C LYS A 197 4.50 -18.00 -18.29
N PRO A 198 4.75 -18.62 -17.12
CA PRO A 198 4.06 -19.87 -16.76
C PRO A 198 2.53 -19.73 -16.79
N LEU A 199 2.01 -18.60 -16.28
CA LEU A 199 0.58 -18.30 -16.29
C LEU A 199 0.05 -18.10 -17.72
N GLU A 200 0.83 -17.47 -18.60
CA GLU A 200 0.46 -17.30 -20.00
C GLU A 200 0.33 -18.67 -20.71
N VAL A 201 1.29 -19.57 -20.47
CA VAL A 201 1.29 -20.94 -21.01
C VAL A 201 0.08 -21.72 -20.50
N LEU A 202 -0.20 -21.66 -19.18
CA LEU A 202 -1.37 -22.29 -18.58
C LEU A 202 -2.67 -21.77 -19.21
N ALA A 203 -2.79 -20.45 -19.37
CA ALA A 203 -3.97 -19.82 -19.95
C ALA A 203 -4.19 -20.23 -21.42
N GLN A 204 -3.12 -20.34 -22.21
CA GLN A 204 -3.22 -20.81 -23.59
C GLN A 204 -3.59 -22.30 -23.66
N LYS A 205 -3.00 -23.13 -22.80
CA LYS A 205 -3.22 -24.59 -22.80
C LYS A 205 -4.63 -24.96 -22.33
N ILE A 206 -5.07 -24.43 -21.21
CA ILE A 206 -6.34 -24.82 -20.56
C ILE A 206 -7.50 -23.94 -21.02
N TYR A 207 -7.27 -22.64 -21.20
CA TYR A 207 -8.31 -21.64 -21.49
C TYR A 207 -8.20 -21.07 -22.92
N GLY A 208 -7.44 -21.72 -23.81
CA GLY A 208 -7.15 -21.22 -25.17
C GLY A 208 -8.37 -21.09 -26.09
N ASN A 209 -9.47 -21.78 -25.77
CA ASN A 209 -10.74 -21.69 -26.51
C ASN A 209 -11.81 -20.88 -25.74
N ASP A 210 -11.46 -20.32 -24.59
CA ASP A 210 -12.39 -19.59 -23.74
C ASP A 210 -12.56 -18.13 -24.25
N PRO A 211 -13.79 -17.61 -24.42
CA PRO A 211 -14.00 -16.20 -24.71
C PRO A 211 -13.69 -15.27 -23.53
N ALA A 212 -13.61 -15.80 -22.31
CA ALA A 212 -13.25 -15.13 -21.05
C ALA A 212 -14.00 -13.80 -20.82
N THR A 213 -15.26 -13.72 -21.26
CA THR A 213 -16.03 -12.48 -21.36
C THR A 213 -16.18 -11.77 -20.01
N HIS A 214 -16.28 -12.52 -18.92
CA HIS A 214 -16.47 -11.99 -17.57
C HIS A 214 -15.16 -11.69 -16.81
N PHE A 215 -14.03 -11.93 -17.45
CA PHE A 215 -12.68 -11.76 -16.90
C PHE A 215 -11.89 -10.69 -17.64
N GLN A 216 -12.57 -9.78 -18.34
CA GLN A 216 -11.89 -8.65 -18.96
C GLN A 216 -11.26 -7.73 -17.89
N ALA A 217 -10.07 -7.24 -18.18
CA ALA A 217 -9.42 -6.23 -17.35
C ALA A 217 -10.26 -4.95 -17.32
N LYS A 218 -10.12 -4.16 -16.25
CA LYS A 218 -10.87 -2.90 -16.06
C LYS A 218 -10.50 -1.80 -17.04
N ARG A 219 -9.44 -2.00 -17.82
CA ARG A 219 -8.85 -1.01 -18.74
C ARG A 219 -8.36 -1.71 -20.00
N VAL A 220 -8.14 -0.92 -21.04
CA VAL A 220 -7.47 -1.36 -22.26
C VAL A 220 -5.97 -1.07 -22.14
N GLY A 221 -5.15 -2.05 -22.48
CA GLY A 221 -3.69 -1.94 -22.45
C GLY A 221 -3.06 -2.30 -23.79
N ARG A 222 -1.73 -2.43 -23.78
CA ARG A 222 -0.96 -2.81 -24.97
C ARG A 222 -0.97 -4.32 -25.26
N ARG A 223 -1.25 -5.15 -24.25
CA ARG A 223 -1.36 -6.61 -24.43
C ARG A 223 -2.68 -6.96 -25.08
N ASP A 224 -2.71 -8.09 -25.78
CA ASP A 224 -3.95 -8.68 -26.29
C ASP A 224 -4.98 -8.81 -25.15
N PRO A 225 -6.12 -8.09 -25.22
CA PRO A 225 -7.15 -8.15 -24.19
C PRO A 225 -7.69 -9.55 -23.94
N LEU A 226 -7.79 -10.39 -24.99
CA LEU A 226 -8.32 -11.75 -24.84
C LEU A 226 -7.35 -12.65 -24.07
N LEU A 227 -6.06 -12.59 -24.39
CA LEU A 227 -5.02 -13.29 -23.62
C LEU A 227 -5.02 -12.85 -22.15
N VAL A 228 -5.09 -11.54 -21.88
CA VAL A 228 -5.15 -11.03 -20.50
C VAL A 228 -6.39 -11.57 -19.77
N ALA A 229 -7.55 -11.59 -20.43
CA ALA A 229 -8.78 -12.11 -19.82
C ALA A 229 -8.68 -13.60 -19.50
N ARG A 230 -8.06 -14.40 -20.38
CA ARG A 230 -7.80 -15.83 -20.14
C ARG A 230 -6.82 -16.05 -19.00
N MET A 231 -5.74 -15.28 -18.93
CA MET A 231 -4.82 -15.31 -17.80
C MET A 231 -5.53 -14.94 -16.49
N GLN A 232 -6.39 -13.92 -16.52
CA GLN A 232 -7.17 -13.49 -15.36
C GLN A 232 -8.14 -14.58 -14.91
N LYS A 233 -8.80 -15.29 -15.83
CA LYS A 233 -9.65 -16.44 -15.50
C LYS A 233 -8.84 -17.58 -14.90
N ALA A 234 -7.75 -17.97 -15.56
CA ALA A 234 -6.87 -19.06 -15.09
C ALA A 234 -6.38 -18.81 -13.66
N ILE A 235 -5.86 -17.61 -13.38
CA ILE A 235 -5.38 -17.28 -12.03
C ILE A 235 -6.51 -17.10 -11.01
N ALA A 236 -7.71 -16.68 -11.44
CA ALA A 236 -8.86 -16.61 -10.53
C ALA A 236 -9.31 -18.00 -10.08
N ILE A 237 -9.38 -18.97 -11.00
CA ILE A 237 -9.68 -20.38 -10.65
C ILE A 237 -8.61 -20.95 -9.71
N LEU A 238 -7.33 -20.76 -10.04
CA LEU A 238 -6.22 -21.12 -9.16
C LEU A 238 -6.36 -20.48 -7.77
N GLN A 239 -6.65 -19.18 -7.69
CA GLN A 239 -6.87 -18.49 -6.42
C GLN A 239 -7.98 -19.17 -5.61
N PHE A 240 -9.15 -19.43 -6.20
CA PHE A 240 -10.27 -20.03 -5.45
C PHE A 240 -9.97 -21.44 -4.96
N LYS A 241 -9.22 -22.24 -5.72
CA LYS A 241 -8.74 -23.55 -5.28
C LYS A 241 -7.81 -23.42 -4.06
N LEU A 242 -6.83 -22.51 -4.14
CA LEU A 242 -5.84 -22.28 -3.10
C LEU A 242 -6.46 -21.67 -1.82
N GLU A 243 -7.44 -20.79 -1.97
CA GLU A 243 -8.26 -20.27 -0.86
C GLU A 243 -9.00 -21.42 -0.17
N GLY A 244 -9.67 -22.29 -0.93
CA GLY A 244 -10.36 -23.46 -0.39
C GLY A 244 -9.41 -24.42 0.34
N GLN A 245 -8.23 -24.71 -0.23
CA GLN A 245 -7.20 -25.50 0.45
C GLN A 245 -6.71 -24.87 1.76
N THR A 246 -6.58 -23.52 1.78
CA THR A 246 -6.16 -22.79 2.98
C THR A 246 -7.22 -22.84 4.07
N ILE A 247 -8.49 -22.68 3.70
CA ILE A 247 -9.63 -22.83 4.61
C ILE A 247 -9.71 -24.27 5.16
N ASP A 248 -9.49 -25.28 4.32
CA ASP A 248 -9.51 -26.69 4.73
C ASP A 248 -8.42 -27.02 5.78
N ARG A 249 -7.28 -26.32 5.76
CA ARG A 249 -6.22 -26.45 6.79
C ARG A 249 -6.58 -25.83 8.13
N HIS A 250 -7.51 -24.86 8.14
CA HIS A 250 -7.84 -24.02 9.28
C HIS A 250 -9.36 -24.03 9.60
N PRO A 251 -9.92 -25.19 9.99
CA PRO A 251 -11.35 -25.28 10.35
C PRO A 251 -11.73 -24.35 11.52
N GLU A 252 -10.77 -24.01 12.40
CA GLU A 252 -10.95 -23.09 13.53
C GLU A 252 -11.26 -21.64 13.14
N TRP A 253 -11.13 -21.28 11.85
CA TRP A 253 -11.47 -19.95 11.37
C TRP A 253 -12.95 -19.76 11.04
N ASP A 254 -13.76 -20.83 11.07
CA ASP A 254 -15.19 -20.82 10.72
C ASP A 254 -15.47 -20.25 9.30
N MET A 255 -14.51 -20.44 8.38
CA MET A 255 -14.56 -19.91 7.02
C MET A 255 -15.05 -20.90 5.96
N GLU A 256 -15.53 -22.10 6.33
CA GLU A 256 -15.95 -23.13 5.36
C GLU A 256 -17.06 -22.66 4.40
N HIS A 257 -17.91 -21.74 4.86
CA HIS A 257 -18.91 -21.08 4.02
C HIS A 257 -18.30 -20.27 2.85
N ARG A 258 -16.98 -20.03 2.85
CA ARG A 258 -16.20 -19.40 1.76
C ARG A 258 -15.40 -20.38 0.92
N ASN A 259 -15.48 -21.67 1.19
CA ASN A 259 -14.96 -22.73 0.33
C ASN A 259 -15.88 -22.95 -0.88
N LEU A 260 -16.02 -21.90 -1.71
CA LEU A 260 -17.14 -21.75 -2.64
C LEU A 260 -17.12 -22.72 -3.82
N LEU A 261 -15.96 -23.23 -4.25
CA LEU A 261 -15.90 -24.21 -5.34
C LEU A 261 -16.64 -25.51 -4.96
N LYS A 262 -16.55 -25.93 -3.69
CA LYS A 262 -17.31 -27.09 -3.18
C LYS A 262 -18.83 -26.86 -3.15
N GLN A 263 -19.27 -25.61 -3.19
CA GLN A 263 -20.69 -25.24 -3.13
C GLN A 263 -21.34 -25.08 -4.52
N ILE A 264 -20.56 -25.24 -5.60
CA ILE A 264 -21.07 -25.19 -6.98
C ILE A 264 -21.78 -26.50 -7.31
N ASN A 265 -23.02 -26.40 -7.79
CA ASN A 265 -23.67 -27.49 -8.49
C ASN A 265 -23.24 -27.48 -9.97
N TYR A 266 -22.20 -28.24 -10.30
CA TYR A 266 -21.63 -28.28 -11.65
C TYR A 266 -22.59 -28.83 -12.72
N GLN A 267 -23.54 -29.68 -12.33
CA GLN A 267 -24.53 -30.22 -13.26
C GLN A 267 -25.61 -29.19 -13.59
N ALA A 268 -26.09 -28.46 -12.59
CA ALA A 268 -27.09 -27.41 -12.77
C ALA A 268 -26.48 -26.09 -13.27
N GLY A 269 -25.16 -25.90 -13.09
CA GLY A 269 -24.49 -24.64 -13.38
C GLY A 269 -24.89 -23.53 -12.40
N THR A 270 -25.06 -23.87 -11.12
CA THR A 270 -25.53 -22.93 -10.10
C THR A 270 -24.62 -22.92 -8.85
N LEU A 271 -24.68 -21.85 -8.07
CA LEU A 271 -23.94 -21.70 -6.81
C LEU A 271 -24.90 -21.22 -5.72
N VAL A 272 -24.85 -21.91 -4.58
CA VAL A 272 -25.59 -21.50 -3.39
C VAL A 272 -24.85 -20.37 -2.67
N VAL A 273 -25.51 -19.22 -2.51
CA VAL A 273 -25.01 -18.09 -1.72
C VAL A 273 -26.08 -17.73 -0.70
N ASN A 274 -25.73 -17.76 0.59
CA ASN A 274 -26.64 -17.47 1.71
C ASN A 274 -27.96 -18.28 1.64
N GLY A 275 -27.86 -19.57 1.27
CA GLY A 275 -29.00 -20.48 1.17
C GLY A 275 -29.89 -20.30 -0.07
N SER A 276 -29.55 -19.36 -0.98
CA SER A 276 -30.26 -19.16 -2.25
C SER A 276 -29.41 -19.61 -3.43
N ASP A 277 -30.03 -20.23 -4.42
CA ASP A 277 -29.32 -20.76 -5.60
C ASP A 277 -29.26 -19.73 -6.74
N TYR A 278 -28.09 -19.54 -7.32
CA TYR A 278 -27.84 -18.54 -8.37
C TYR A 278 -27.21 -19.17 -9.61
N PRO A 279 -27.69 -18.88 -10.83
CA PRO A 279 -27.07 -19.38 -12.05
C PRO A 279 -25.69 -18.74 -12.27
N LEU A 280 -24.72 -19.58 -12.62
CA LEU A 280 -23.40 -19.14 -13.05
C LEU A 280 -23.48 -18.53 -14.45
N ARG A 281 -22.92 -17.33 -14.61
CA ARG A 281 -22.80 -16.68 -15.93
C ARG A 281 -21.62 -17.20 -16.76
N ASP A 282 -20.74 -17.98 -16.15
CA ASP A 282 -19.63 -18.66 -16.79
C ASP A 282 -19.50 -20.06 -16.21
N THR A 283 -19.71 -21.08 -17.05
CA THR A 283 -19.66 -22.50 -16.66
C THR A 283 -18.49 -23.24 -17.30
N PHE A 284 -17.64 -22.56 -18.08
CA PHE A 284 -16.48 -23.19 -18.68
C PHE A 284 -15.34 -23.24 -17.65
N LEU A 285 -15.25 -24.37 -16.92
CA LEU A 285 -14.32 -24.61 -15.82
C LEU A 285 -13.46 -25.86 -16.09
N PRO A 286 -12.66 -25.87 -17.17
CA PRO A 286 -12.02 -27.09 -17.69
C PRO A 286 -10.98 -27.73 -16.76
N SER A 287 -10.44 -26.98 -15.79
CA SER A 287 -9.48 -27.50 -14.83
C SER A 287 -10.09 -27.95 -13.50
N ILE A 288 -11.41 -27.85 -13.33
CA ILE A 288 -12.09 -28.25 -12.09
C ILE A 288 -12.64 -29.67 -12.24
N ASP A 289 -12.26 -30.54 -11.29
CA ASP A 289 -12.92 -31.82 -11.06
C ASP A 289 -14.05 -31.63 -10.03
N PRO A 290 -15.33 -31.82 -10.38
CA PRO A 290 -16.45 -31.68 -9.45
C PRO A 290 -16.36 -32.56 -8.20
N ALA A 291 -15.62 -33.68 -8.25
CA ALA A 291 -15.43 -34.56 -7.09
C ALA A 291 -14.39 -34.03 -6.10
N ASP A 292 -13.45 -33.21 -6.55
CA ASP A 292 -12.44 -32.56 -5.73
C ASP A 292 -12.13 -31.15 -6.26
N PRO A 293 -13.05 -30.18 -6.07
CA PRO A 293 -13.00 -28.90 -6.78
C PRO A 293 -11.76 -28.04 -6.50
N ASN A 294 -11.15 -28.24 -5.34
CA ASN A 294 -9.97 -27.50 -4.89
C ASN A 294 -8.65 -28.12 -5.36
N ARG A 295 -8.68 -29.31 -5.98
CA ARG A 295 -7.45 -29.97 -6.44
C ARG A 295 -6.81 -29.21 -7.59
N LEU A 296 -5.51 -28.99 -7.49
CA LEU A 296 -4.74 -28.48 -8.62
C LEU A 296 -4.51 -29.61 -9.64
N THR A 297 -4.60 -29.28 -10.93
CA THR A 297 -4.10 -30.18 -11.99
C THR A 297 -2.58 -30.13 -12.05
N ASP A 298 -1.94 -31.10 -12.70
CA ASP A 298 -0.49 -31.10 -12.88
C ASP A 298 0.00 -29.81 -13.57
N ASP A 299 -0.73 -29.34 -14.59
CA ASP A 299 -0.43 -28.07 -15.28
C ASP A 299 -0.54 -26.85 -14.36
N GLU A 300 -1.53 -26.86 -13.46
CA GLU A 300 -1.74 -25.79 -12.47
C GLU A 300 -0.64 -25.78 -11.41
N GLU A 301 -0.23 -26.95 -10.92
CA GLU A 301 0.86 -27.10 -9.95
C GLU A 301 2.21 -26.70 -10.57
N ASP A 302 2.53 -27.16 -11.78
CA ASP A 302 3.75 -26.78 -12.50
C ASP A 302 3.84 -25.27 -12.75
N CYS A 303 2.71 -24.65 -13.09
CA CYS A 303 2.61 -23.20 -13.25
C CYS A 303 2.87 -22.48 -11.92
N LEU A 304 2.19 -22.91 -10.86
CA LEU A 304 2.26 -22.30 -9.55
C LEU A 304 3.65 -22.43 -8.94
N GLN A 305 4.29 -23.59 -9.04
CA GLN A 305 5.63 -23.82 -8.50
C GLN A 305 6.67 -22.87 -9.13
N GLN A 306 6.62 -22.66 -10.45
CA GLN A 306 7.53 -21.73 -11.13
C GLN A 306 7.29 -20.27 -10.72
N ILE A 307 6.03 -19.88 -10.57
CA ILE A 307 5.66 -18.53 -10.13
C ILE A 307 6.08 -18.33 -8.67
N GLU A 308 5.74 -19.27 -7.79
CA GLU A 308 6.11 -19.25 -6.36
C GLU A 308 7.63 -19.10 -6.21
N GLN A 309 8.40 -19.93 -6.92
CA GLN A 309 9.86 -19.84 -6.91
C GLN A 309 10.34 -18.44 -7.30
N SER A 310 9.70 -17.80 -8.28
CA SER A 310 10.04 -16.43 -8.70
C SER A 310 9.74 -15.39 -7.62
N PHE A 311 8.66 -15.55 -6.84
CA PHE A 311 8.33 -14.65 -5.73
C PHE A 311 9.33 -14.80 -4.58
N VAL A 312 9.59 -16.03 -4.13
CA VAL A 312 10.42 -16.27 -2.93
C VAL A 312 11.91 -16.03 -3.16
N THR A 313 12.36 -15.99 -4.42
CA THR A 313 13.77 -15.70 -4.77
C THR A 313 14.02 -14.29 -5.29
N SER A 314 12.99 -13.45 -5.47
CA SER A 314 13.17 -12.08 -5.96
C SER A 314 13.91 -11.23 -4.90
N PRO A 315 15.16 -10.79 -5.16
CA PRO A 315 15.93 -10.03 -4.16
C PRO A 315 15.29 -8.67 -3.87
N ARG A 316 14.67 -8.05 -4.88
CA ARG A 316 14.02 -6.74 -4.73
C ARG A 316 12.72 -6.85 -3.94
N LEU A 317 11.89 -7.86 -4.23
CA LEU A 317 10.67 -8.09 -3.45
C LEU A 317 11.02 -8.42 -2.00
N TRP A 318 11.99 -9.32 -1.78
CA TRP A 318 12.46 -9.67 -0.46
C TRP A 318 12.99 -8.45 0.31
N SER A 319 13.83 -7.63 -0.31
CA SER A 319 14.36 -6.41 0.32
C SER A 319 13.24 -5.44 0.72
N HIS A 320 12.29 -5.18 -0.17
CA HIS A 320 11.16 -4.28 0.10
C HIS A 320 10.23 -4.82 1.19
N MET A 321 9.82 -6.09 1.10
CA MET A 321 8.91 -6.68 2.08
C MET A 321 9.57 -6.90 3.44
N SER A 322 10.87 -7.19 3.48
CA SER A 322 11.64 -7.24 4.73
C SER A 322 11.71 -5.88 5.40
N TRP A 323 11.95 -4.81 4.63
CA TRP A 323 11.91 -3.45 5.15
C TRP A 323 10.51 -3.07 5.68
N MET A 324 9.45 -3.43 4.95
CA MET A 324 8.07 -3.28 5.40
C MET A 324 7.80 -4.02 6.72
N ALA A 325 8.30 -5.25 6.86
CA ALA A 325 8.16 -6.05 8.08
C ALA A 325 8.95 -5.48 9.27
N GLU A 326 10.11 -4.88 9.01
CA GLU A 326 10.98 -4.30 10.04
C GLU A 326 10.41 -2.98 10.58
N GLN A 327 10.07 -2.06 9.67
CA GLN A 327 9.59 -0.72 10.02
C GLN A 327 8.11 -0.70 10.43
N GLY A 328 7.33 -1.66 9.91
CA GLY A 328 5.90 -1.72 10.10
C GLY A 328 5.42 -2.35 11.40
N ARG A 329 4.13 -2.15 11.64
CA ARG A 329 3.37 -2.65 12.78
C ARG A 329 1.87 -2.62 12.48
N MET A 330 1.10 -3.37 13.25
CA MET A 330 -0.37 -3.37 13.17
C MET A 330 -1.01 -2.09 13.71
N ASP A 331 -0.34 -1.43 14.67
CA ASP A 331 -0.83 -0.25 15.37
C ASP A 331 0.30 0.65 15.86
N LEU A 332 0.02 1.95 16.00
CA LEU A 332 0.95 2.96 16.50
C LEU A 332 0.23 3.96 17.39
N VAL A 333 0.82 4.28 18.54
CA VAL A 333 0.41 5.43 19.36
C VAL A 333 1.44 6.53 19.25
N ARG A 334 0.99 7.74 18.91
CA ARG A 334 1.80 8.97 18.86
C ARG A 334 1.04 10.08 19.58
N ASP A 335 1.61 10.53 20.69
CA ASP A 335 0.97 11.45 21.62
C ASP A 335 -0.42 10.94 22.06
N ARG A 336 -1.48 11.52 21.50
CA ARG A 336 -2.88 11.13 21.75
C ARG A 336 -3.53 10.42 20.56
N ALA A 337 -2.84 10.31 19.44
CA ALA A 337 -3.32 9.64 18.25
C ALA A 337 -3.04 8.13 18.33
N VAL A 338 -4.09 7.34 18.15
CA VAL A 338 -4.05 5.89 18.05
C VAL A 338 -4.32 5.53 16.59
N ILE A 339 -3.33 4.94 15.94
CA ILE A 339 -3.28 4.79 14.48
C ILE A 339 -3.22 3.30 14.15
N PHE A 340 -4.17 2.80 13.36
CA PHE A 340 -4.23 1.42 12.86
C PHE A 340 -4.95 1.39 11.51
N HIS A 341 -4.86 0.31 10.75
CA HIS A 341 -5.33 0.36 9.37
C HIS A 341 -6.85 0.26 9.20
N ALA A 342 -7.54 -0.76 9.72
CA ALA A 342 -8.99 -0.90 9.49
C ALA A 342 -9.83 -0.82 10.77
N CYS A 343 -9.74 -1.83 11.64
CA CYS A 343 -10.69 -1.98 12.75
C CYS A 343 -10.17 -2.86 13.88
N LEU A 344 -10.92 -2.90 14.99
CA LEU A 344 -10.90 -3.99 15.96
C LEU A 344 -12.21 -4.81 15.87
N PRO A 345 -12.16 -6.15 15.94
CA PRO A 345 -13.36 -6.97 15.95
C PRO A 345 -14.22 -6.70 17.19
N VAL A 346 -15.47 -6.32 16.95
CA VAL A 346 -16.49 -6.06 17.98
C VAL A 346 -17.83 -6.66 17.58
N ASP A 347 -18.64 -7.04 18.57
CA ASP A 347 -20.01 -7.49 18.39
C ASP A 347 -20.98 -6.31 18.17
N ASP A 348 -22.26 -6.61 17.93
CA ASP A 348 -23.31 -5.60 17.74
C ASP A 348 -23.48 -4.67 18.96
N CYS A 349 -23.03 -5.10 20.14
CA CYS A 349 -23.05 -4.33 21.39
C CYS A 349 -21.75 -3.54 21.63
N GLY A 350 -20.80 -3.54 20.68
CA GLY A 350 -19.54 -2.81 20.80
C GLY A 350 -18.51 -3.49 21.71
N ARG A 351 -18.71 -4.76 22.08
CA ARG A 351 -17.78 -5.52 22.92
C ARG A 351 -16.78 -6.25 22.05
N TYR A 352 -15.52 -6.28 22.48
CA TYR A 352 -14.47 -6.99 21.73
C TYR A 352 -14.77 -8.48 21.56
N VAL A 353 -14.66 -8.95 20.32
CA VAL A 353 -14.74 -10.38 19.98
C VAL A 353 -13.34 -10.98 20.07
N ALA A 354 -13.25 -12.19 20.62
CA ALA A 354 -11.99 -12.91 20.70
C ALA A 354 -11.70 -13.67 19.39
N LEU A 355 -10.43 -13.72 19.01
CA LEU A 355 -9.88 -14.57 17.98
C LEU A 355 -8.74 -15.39 18.57
N ASN A 356 -8.77 -16.70 18.35
CA ASN A 356 -7.70 -17.58 18.79
C ASN A 356 -6.47 -17.44 17.87
N ILE A 357 -5.34 -17.00 18.41
CA ILE A 357 -4.08 -16.88 17.68
C ILE A 357 -3.02 -17.67 18.45
N ASP A 358 -2.44 -18.68 17.80
CA ASP A 358 -1.48 -19.62 18.39
C ASP A 358 -2.01 -20.32 19.66
N GLY A 359 -3.28 -20.72 19.66
CA GLY A 359 -3.91 -21.39 20.80
C GLY A 359 -4.31 -20.46 21.94
N VAL A 360 -4.16 -19.14 21.78
CA VAL A 360 -4.55 -18.15 22.81
C VAL A 360 -5.59 -17.18 22.27
N ASP A 361 -6.69 -17.05 22.99
CA ASP A 361 -7.72 -16.07 22.69
C ASP A 361 -7.20 -14.65 22.91
N ARG A 362 -7.30 -13.82 21.85
CA ARG A 362 -6.91 -12.41 21.84
C ARG A 362 -8.11 -11.57 21.49
N LYS A 363 -8.28 -10.43 22.15
CA LYS A 363 -9.40 -9.50 21.90
C LYS A 363 -8.94 -8.06 22.01
N GLY A 364 -9.62 -7.16 21.29
CA GLY A 364 -9.27 -5.75 21.27
C GLY A 364 -7.80 -5.53 20.86
N PRO A 365 -7.10 -4.56 21.47
CA PRO A 365 -5.71 -4.23 21.10
C PRO A 365 -4.70 -5.39 21.20
N GLU A 366 -4.99 -6.46 21.95
CA GLU A 366 -4.10 -7.63 22.02
C GLU A 366 -3.91 -8.32 20.67
N LEU A 367 -4.90 -8.20 19.77
CA LEU A 367 -4.82 -8.74 18.41
C LEU A 367 -3.67 -8.12 17.63
N PHE A 368 -3.49 -6.80 17.74
CA PHE A 368 -2.40 -6.11 17.06
C PHE A 368 -1.04 -6.62 17.55
N SER A 369 -0.86 -6.78 18.86
CA SER A 369 0.37 -7.34 19.41
C SER A 369 0.61 -8.79 18.96
N ALA A 370 -0.44 -9.60 18.82
CA ALA A 370 -0.33 -10.98 18.37
C ALA A 370 0.10 -11.04 16.90
N PHE A 371 -0.59 -10.33 16.01
CA PHE A 371 -0.24 -10.28 14.59
C PHE A 371 1.12 -9.63 14.32
N ASN A 372 1.52 -8.62 15.11
CA ASN A 372 2.89 -8.09 15.09
C ASN A 372 3.93 -9.19 15.31
N LYS A 373 3.68 -10.15 16.21
CA LYS A 373 4.60 -11.27 16.47
C LYS A 373 4.60 -12.27 15.32
N VAL A 374 3.42 -12.63 14.79
CA VAL A 374 3.28 -13.54 13.64
C VAL A 374 4.07 -13.00 12.46
N ILE A 375 3.78 -11.76 12.02
CA ILE A 375 4.44 -11.18 10.85
C ILE A 375 5.96 -11.12 11.05
N LYS A 376 6.42 -10.64 12.22
CA LYS A 376 7.87 -10.49 12.48
C LYS A 376 8.58 -11.84 12.59
N ARG A 377 7.95 -12.88 13.14
CA ARG A 377 8.58 -14.21 13.20
C ARG A 377 8.65 -14.87 11.82
N SER A 378 7.65 -14.68 10.96
CA SER A 378 7.67 -15.20 9.60
C SER A 378 8.81 -14.60 8.78
N PHE A 379 9.00 -13.27 8.83
CA PHE A 379 10.11 -12.62 8.14
C PHE A 379 11.48 -12.93 8.74
N ARG A 380 11.56 -13.15 10.07
CA ARG A 380 12.81 -13.61 10.70
C ARG A 380 13.18 -15.03 10.25
N ALA A 381 12.21 -15.92 10.08
CA ALA A 381 12.44 -17.26 9.60
C ALA A 381 12.86 -17.27 8.11
N GLY A 382 12.33 -16.35 7.31
CA GLY A 382 12.58 -16.30 5.87
C GLY A 382 11.58 -17.15 5.09
N SER A 383 11.51 -16.95 3.77
CA SER A 383 10.56 -17.66 2.89
C SER A 383 10.72 -19.18 2.92
N GLU A 384 11.97 -19.67 3.05
CA GLU A 384 12.31 -21.09 3.10
C GLU A 384 11.87 -21.78 4.40
N TYR A 385 12.00 -21.11 5.56
CA TYR A 385 11.80 -21.74 6.88
C TYR A 385 10.54 -21.27 7.62
N ALA A 386 9.84 -20.24 7.13
CA ALA A 386 8.58 -19.82 7.73
C ALA A 386 7.56 -20.97 7.70
N ALA A 387 6.91 -21.23 8.84
CA ALA A 387 5.91 -22.28 8.95
C ALA A 387 4.69 -21.97 8.06
N GLU A 388 4.04 -23.01 7.53
CA GLU A 388 2.86 -22.84 6.66
C GLU A 388 1.73 -22.10 7.39
N ASN A 389 1.42 -22.49 8.64
CA ASN A 389 0.43 -21.80 9.47
C ASN A 389 0.75 -20.30 9.66
N ASP A 390 2.03 -19.95 9.75
CA ASP A 390 2.48 -18.56 9.88
C ASP A 390 2.27 -17.77 8.58
N LYS A 391 2.39 -18.43 7.42
CA LYS A 391 2.09 -17.83 6.11
C LYS A 391 0.59 -17.66 5.93
N ASP A 392 -0.20 -18.64 6.36
CA ASP A 392 -1.66 -18.64 6.23
C ASP A 392 -2.33 -17.53 7.06
N TRP A 393 -1.72 -17.09 8.17
CA TRP A 393 -2.18 -15.88 8.89
C TRP A 393 -2.18 -14.61 8.03
N PHE A 394 -1.32 -14.49 7.01
CA PHE A 394 -1.39 -13.35 6.08
C PHE A 394 -2.64 -13.43 5.20
N TYR A 395 -3.06 -14.65 4.83
CA TYR A 395 -4.32 -14.86 4.10
C TYR A 395 -5.54 -14.56 5.00
N TYR A 396 -5.48 -14.96 6.27
CA TYR A 396 -6.51 -14.58 7.24
C TYR A 396 -6.59 -13.06 7.41
N LEU A 397 -5.45 -12.37 7.52
CA LEU A 397 -5.43 -10.91 7.62
C LEU A 397 -6.07 -10.23 6.40
N TRP A 398 -5.95 -10.83 5.22
CA TRP A 398 -6.57 -10.33 3.99
C TRP A 398 -8.10 -10.55 3.91
N SER A 399 -8.62 -11.66 4.45
CA SER A 399 -9.99 -12.12 4.13
C SER A 399 -10.84 -12.62 5.30
N GLY A 400 -10.23 -12.80 6.47
CA GLY A 400 -10.88 -13.34 7.66
C GLY A 400 -11.87 -12.34 8.28
N PRO A 401 -13.06 -12.80 8.73
CA PRO A 401 -14.11 -11.91 9.22
C PRO A 401 -13.75 -11.16 10.50
N LEU A 402 -12.86 -11.72 11.32
CA LEU A 402 -12.32 -11.07 12.53
C LEU A 402 -10.93 -10.47 12.29
N SER A 403 -10.50 -10.30 11.03
CA SER A 403 -9.23 -9.65 10.73
C SER A 403 -9.31 -8.15 11.04
N PRO A 404 -8.33 -7.60 11.79
CA PRO A 404 -8.23 -6.16 12.02
C PRO A 404 -7.84 -5.34 10.78
N LEU A 405 -7.53 -5.99 9.65
CA LEU A 405 -7.22 -5.34 8.37
C LEU A 405 -8.35 -5.44 7.34
N PHE A 406 -9.37 -6.29 7.57
CA PHE A 406 -10.43 -6.54 6.59
C PHE A 406 -11.78 -5.92 6.98
N GLY A 407 -12.26 -6.16 8.20
CA GLY A 407 -13.45 -5.50 8.74
C GLY A 407 -14.78 -5.79 8.03
N LYS A 408 -14.89 -6.88 7.28
CA LYS A 408 -16.13 -7.29 6.60
C LYS A 408 -16.45 -8.74 6.90
N ASP A 409 -17.70 -9.13 6.69
CA ASP A 409 -18.20 -10.49 6.88
C ASP A 409 -17.51 -11.51 5.96
N ARG A 410 -17.25 -11.14 4.70
CA ARG A 410 -16.65 -12.01 3.68
C ARG A 410 -16.12 -11.23 2.49
N MET A 411 -15.23 -11.88 1.73
CA MET A 411 -14.76 -11.41 0.43
C MET A 411 -15.66 -11.94 -0.69
N ALA A 412 -16.34 -11.08 -1.45
CA ALA A 412 -17.31 -11.49 -2.50
C ALA A 412 -16.69 -11.59 -3.91
N THR A 413 -15.41 -11.98 -3.99
CA THR A 413 -14.64 -11.96 -5.25
C THR A 413 -15.18 -12.95 -6.28
N LEU A 414 -15.48 -14.19 -5.88
CA LEU A 414 -16.00 -15.22 -6.80
C LEU A 414 -17.37 -14.81 -7.34
N GLU A 415 -18.27 -14.36 -6.46
CA GLU A 415 -19.60 -13.89 -6.83
C GLU A 415 -19.52 -12.77 -7.87
N SER A 416 -18.56 -11.84 -7.71
CA SER A 416 -18.34 -10.76 -8.68
C SER A 416 -17.97 -11.23 -10.09
N TYR A 417 -17.39 -12.43 -10.22
CA TYR A 417 -17.01 -13.05 -11.49
C TYR A 417 -18.07 -13.97 -12.06
N PHE A 418 -18.83 -14.66 -11.22
CA PHE A 418 -19.65 -15.79 -11.64
C PHE A 418 -21.16 -15.56 -11.48
N ILE A 419 -21.60 -14.61 -10.66
CA ILE A 419 -23.01 -14.32 -10.44
C ILE A 419 -23.38 -12.96 -11.04
N ALA A 420 -24.45 -12.92 -11.82
CA ALA A 420 -24.94 -11.68 -12.43
C ALA A 420 -25.62 -10.75 -11.40
N ASP A 421 -26.33 -11.32 -10.43
CA ASP A 421 -27.00 -10.57 -9.37
C ASP A 421 -26.00 -9.87 -8.45
N LYS A 422 -25.99 -8.54 -8.53
CA LYS A 422 -25.10 -7.67 -7.74
C LYS A 422 -25.39 -7.68 -6.25
N ALA A 423 -26.57 -8.15 -5.81
CA ALA A 423 -26.86 -8.31 -4.39
C ALA A 423 -25.86 -9.27 -3.73
N THR A 424 -25.42 -10.29 -4.47
CA THR A 424 -24.43 -11.28 -3.99
C THR A 424 -23.01 -10.72 -3.86
N HIS A 425 -22.73 -9.58 -4.50
CA HIS A 425 -21.41 -8.92 -4.49
C HIS A 425 -21.23 -8.00 -3.29
N LYS A 426 -22.30 -7.77 -2.50
CA LYS A 426 -22.25 -6.88 -1.35
C LYS A 426 -21.54 -7.58 -0.19
N GLU A 427 -20.48 -6.93 0.28
CA GLU A 427 -19.76 -7.28 1.51
C GLU A 427 -20.32 -6.41 2.63
N ILE A 428 -20.66 -7.03 3.76
CA ILE A 428 -21.27 -6.36 4.90
C ILE A 428 -20.14 -5.95 5.84
N THR A 429 -20.03 -4.65 6.08
CA THR A 429 -19.07 -4.09 7.05
C THR A 429 -19.42 -4.55 8.47
N GLY A 430 -18.40 -4.92 9.24
CA GLY A 430 -18.58 -5.33 10.63
C GLY A 430 -19.07 -4.19 11.55
N PRO A 431 -19.53 -4.52 12.77
CA PRO A 431 -20.14 -3.55 13.70
C PRO A 431 -19.21 -2.39 14.09
N TRP A 432 -17.89 -2.59 14.01
CA TRP A 432 -16.88 -1.54 14.23
C TRP A 432 -17.20 -0.23 13.48
N PHE A 433 -17.61 -0.32 12.21
CA PHE A 433 -17.83 0.87 11.38
C PHE A 433 -19.07 1.68 11.77
N GLN A 434 -19.96 1.10 12.56
CA GLN A 434 -21.01 1.82 13.26
C GLN A 434 -20.44 2.46 14.52
N TRP A 435 -19.78 1.67 15.37
CA TRP A 435 -19.29 2.08 16.69
C TRP A 435 -18.20 3.15 16.66
N ILE A 436 -17.40 3.26 15.60
CA ILE A 436 -16.40 4.33 15.44
C ILE A 436 -17.03 5.75 15.37
N ASN A 437 -18.35 5.86 15.28
CA ASN A 437 -19.06 7.13 15.35
C ASN A 437 -19.43 7.56 16.78
N ASP A 438 -19.27 6.68 17.76
CA ASP A 438 -19.61 6.92 19.16
C ASP A 438 -18.39 7.41 19.94
N PHE A 439 -18.55 8.51 20.69
CA PHE A 439 -17.46 9.13 21.41
C PHE A 439 -16.92 8.24 22.53
N ASP A 440 -17.81 7.64 23.33
CA ASP A 440 -17.45 6.87 24.52
C ASP A 440 -16.76 5.55 24.12
N PHE A 441 -17.22 4.92 23.05
CA PHE A 441 -16.56 3.76 22.45
C PHE A 441 -15.14 4.10 21.98
N CYS A 442 -14.98 5.18 21.22
CA CYS A 442 -13.66 5.59 20.72
C CYS A 442 -12.70 5.98 21.86
N ASP A 443 -13.19 6.67 22.90
CA ASP A 443 -12.41 7.01 24.09
C ASP A 443 -12.00 5.75 24.88
N GLN A 444 -12.89 4.76 25.01
CA GLN A 444 -12.58 3.49 25.64
C GLN A 444 -11.49 2.73 24.87
N VAL A 445 -11.60 2.62 23.54
CA VAL A 445 -10.57 1.99 22.70
C VAL A 445 -9.23 2.70 22.85
N ALA A 446 -9.23 4.04 22.84
CA ALA A 446 -8.00 4.80 23.01
C ALA A 446 -7.34 4.55 24.38
N ARG A 447 -8.15 4.45 25.45
CA ARG A 447 -7.68 4.08 26.80
C ARG A 447 -7.11 2.66 26.84
N ASP A 448 -7.76 1.71 26.19
CA ASP A 448 -7.28 0.33 26.10
C ASP A 448 -5.96 0.22 25.31
N MET A 449 -5.68 1.17 24.42
CA MET A 449 -4.40 1.32 23.70
C MET A 449 -3.38 2.20 24.44
N GLY A 450 -3.70 2.68 25.65
CA GLY A 450 -2.77 3.40 26.52
C GLY A 450 -2.88 4.93 26.50
N VAL A 451 -3.83 5.51 25.76
CA VAL A 451 -4.07 6.97 25.76
C VAL A 451 -5.10 7.32 26.83
N LYS A 452 -4.62 7.86 27.96
CA LYS A 452 -5.44 8.08 29.16
C LYS A 452 -6.60 9.07 28.98
N THR A 453 -6.43 10.11 28.18
CA THR A 453 -7.41 11.20 28.05
C THR A 453 -7.35 11.85 26.67
N GLY A 454 -8.52 12.09 26.07
CA GLY A 454 -8.64 12.85 24.82
C GLY A 454 -7.94 12.17 23.64
N GLY A 455 -8.08 10.85 23.57
CA GLY A 455 -7.55 10.06 22.47
C GLY A 455 -8.24 10.36 21.15
N LEU A 456 -7.47 10.26 20.07
CA LEU A 456 -7.95 10.40 18.70
C LEU A 456 -7.68 9.09 17.97
N LEU A 457 -8.73 8.40 17.54
CA LEU A 457 -8.56 7.24 16.67
C LEU A 457 -8.32 7.71 15.24
N VAL A 458 -7.35 7.11 14.57
CA VAL A 458 -7.03 7.35 13.18
C VAL A 458 -6.98 6.01 12.48
N ASN A 459 -7.90 5.76 11.56
CA ASN A 459 -7.91 4.55 10.75
C ASN A 459 -8.01 4.82 9.25
N GLY A 460 -7.76 3.80 8.44
CA GLY A 460 -7.92 3.80 6.99
C GLY A 460 -8.96 2.78 6.51
N HIS A 461 -8.65 2.12 5.38
CA HIS A 461 -9.39 1.02 4.74
C HIS A 461 -10.71 1.37 4.04
N VAL A 462 -11.57 2.20 4.66
CA VAL A 462 -12.89 2.54 4.08
C VAL A 462 -12.82 3.86 3.32
N PRO A 463 -13.11 3.87 2.00
CA PRO A 463 -13.18 5.09 1.23
C PRO A 463 -14.23 6.06 1.80
N VAL A 464 -13.88 7.34 1.92
CA VAL A 464 -14.76 8.39 2.44
C VAL A 464 -15.38 9.13 1.25
N ARG A 465 -16.67 8.91 1.02
CA ARG A 465 -17.36 9.48 -0.13
C ARG A 465 -17.82 10.91 0.16
N ILE A 466 -16.88 11.86 0.14
CA ILE A 466 -17.15 13.28 0.39
C ILE A 466 -18.23 13.84 -0.55
N ASP A 467 -18.23 13.44 -1.82
CA ASP A 467 -19.27 13.82 -2.80
C ASP A 467 -20.69 13.38 -2.41
N LYS A 468 -20.80 12.39 -1.51
CA LYS A 468 -22.07 11.93 -0.93
C LYS A 468 -22.34 12.51 0.46
N GLY A 469 -21.55 13.50 0.89
CA GLY A 469 -21.68 14.17 2.18
C GLY A 469 -21.03 13.43 3.35
N GLU A 470 -20.18 12.42 3.11
CA GLU A 470 -19.45 11.76 4.19
C GLU A 470 -18.32 12.66 4.72
N ASN A 471 -18.12 12.66 6.04
CA ASN A 471 -17.08 13.43 6.71
C ASN A 471 -15.95 12.48 7.17
N PRO A 472 -14.67 12.78 6.90
CA PRO A 472 -13.54 12.03 7.46
C PRO A 472 -13.57 11.97 8.99
N VAL A 473 -13.98 13.06 9.64
CA VAL A 473 -14.21 13.13 11.08
C VAL A 473 -15.53 12.45 11.42
N LYS A 474 -15.48 11.45 12.31
CA LYS A 474 -16.67 10.70 12.74
C LYS A 474 -17.53 11.51 13.69
N LYS A 475 -18.81 11.12 13.81
CA LYS A 475 -19.83 11.90 14.52
C LYS A 475 -19.46 12.24 15.98
N GLY A 476 -18.74 11.35 16.67
CA GLY A 476 -18.24 11.58 18.02
C GLY A 476 -17.15 12.65 18.13
N GLY A 477 -16.47 13.01 17.04
CA GLY A 477 -15.44 14.06 17.00
C GLY A 477 -14.05 13.62 17.47
N ASN A 478 -13.88 12.38 17.93
CA ASN A 478 -12.62 11.79 18.43
C ASN A 478 -12.13 10.60 17.58
N ALA A 479 -12.61 10.48 16.34
CA ALA A 479 -12.10 9.52 15.36
C ALA A 479 -12.06 10.12 13.96
N ILE A 480 -11.05 9.76 13.18
CA ILE A 480 -10.83 10.17 11.79
C ILE A 480 -10.56 8.93 10.95
N THR A 481 -11.26 8.80 9.82
CA THR A 481 -10.85 7.86 8.77
C THR A 481 -10.13 8.60 7.66
N ILE A 482 -8.89 8.21 7.39
CA ILE A 482 -8.06 8.73 6.31
C ILE A 482 -8.24 7.82 5.09
N ASP A 483 -8.51 8.43 3.95
CA ASP A 483 -8.77 7.71 2.71
C ASP A 483 -7.54 7.73 1.78
N GLY A 484 -7.21 6.57 1.22
CA GLY A 484 -6.20 6.35 0.19
C GLY A 484 -6.73 6.54 -1.24
N GLU A 485 -7.78 7.34 -1.47
CA GLU A 485 -8.40 7.62 -2.77
C GLU A 485 -7.47 8.25 -3.84
N PHE A 486 -6.15 8.23 -3.64
CA PHE A 486 -5.13 8.57 -4.64
C PHE A 486 -5.01 7.56 -5.78
N SER A 487 -5.65 6.39 -5.70
CA SER A 487 -5.68 5.47 -6.84
C SER A 487 -6.79 5.85 -7.80
N GLU A 488 -6.46 5.93 -9.09
CA GLU A 488 -7.40 6.24 -10.18
C GLU A 488 -8.62 5.30 -10.22
N ALA A 489 -8.52 4.08 -9.66
CA ALA A 489 -9.67 3.18 -9.49
C ALA A 489 -10.79 3.75 -8.60
N TYR A 490 -10.45 4.72 -7.74
CA TYR A 490 -11.37 5.47 -6.90
C TYR A 490 -11.42 6.97 -7.25
N GLY A 491 -10.81 7.38 -8.36
CA GLY A 491 -11.01 8.70 -8.97
C GLY A 491 -9.85 9.69 -8.84
N ASP A 492 -8.69 9.30 -8.30
CA ASP A 492 -7.52 10.18 -8.06
C ASP A 492 -7.83 11.39 -7.15
N ARG A 493 -8.71 11.19 -6.16
CA ARG A 493 -9.24 12.26 -5.29
C ARG A 493 -8.76 12.19 -3.84
N GLY A 494 -7.71 11.41 -3.57
CA GLY A 494 -7.16 11.28 -2.22
C GLY A 494 -6.96 12.64 -1.56
N TYR A 495 -7.39 12.75 -0.31
CA TYR A 495 -7.28 13.98 0.48
C TYR A 495 -6.07 13.82 1.42
N THR A 496 -5.17 14.79 1.41
CA THR A 496 -4.00 14.87 2.30
C THR A 496 -4.31 15.54 3.63
#